data_AF-A0A497AWS2-F1
#
_entry.id   AF-A0A497AWS2-F1
#
_cell.length_a   1.000
_cell.length_b   1.000
_cell.length_c   1.000
_cell.angle_alpha   90.00
_cell.angle_beta   90.00
_cell.angle_gamma   90.00
#
_symmetry.space_group_name_H-M   'P 1'
#
loop_
_entity.id
_entity.type
_entity.pdbx_description
1 polymer ?
#
loop_
_entity_poly.entity_id
_entity_poly.type
_entity_poly.pdbx_seq_one_letter_code
_entity_poly.pdbx_strand_id
1 'polypeptide(L)'
;MPIYEYRCQDCGRQVELLVRSEDAEIRCPYCGSSSLEKLLSVPYVMGGRDMHSSEWRTCCGRDSPCDAPPCSSDGICRRGR
;
A
#
# COMPACT_ATOMS: atom_id res chain seq x y z
N MET A 1 1.87 3.11 13.68
CA MET A 1 3.27 2.85 14.09
C MET A 1 3.93 2.04 12.99
N PRO A 2 4.92 2.58 12.27
CA PRO A 2 5.53 1.87 11.15
C PRO A 2 6.40 0.72 11.66
N ILE A 3 6.20 -0.47 11.09
CA ILE A 3 7.06 -1.63 11.27
C ILE A 3 8.01 -1.64 10.06
N TYR A 4 9.29 -1.81 10.32
CA TYR A 4 10.31 -1.95 9.28
C TYR A 4 11.03 -3.27 9.44
N GLU A 5 11.35 -3.89 8.32
CA GLU A 5 12.25 -5.04 8.26
C GLU A 5 13.69 -4.55 8.15
N TYR A 6 14.60 -5.21 8.87
CA TYR A 6 16.02 -4.95 8.83
C TYR A 6 16.80 -6.25 8.64
N ARG A 7 17.93 -6.18 7.93
CA ARG A 7 18.90 -7.26 7.82
C ARG A 7 20.20 -6.86 8.50
N CYS A 8 20.63 -7.65 9.49
CA CYS A 8 21.92 -7.45 10.13
C CYS A 8 23.05 -7.92 9.21
N GLN A 9 24.03 -7.04 8.95
CA GLN A 9 25.17 -7.38 8.08
C GLN A 9 26.18 -8.31 8.76
N ASP A 10 26.27 -8.31 10.09
CA ASP A 10 27.23 -9.15 10.83
C ASP A 10 26.74 -10.59 11.02
N CYS A 11 25.48 -10.76 11.44
CA CYS A 11 24.93 -12.10 11.70
C CYS A 11 24.01 -12.63 10.58
N GLY A 12 23.74 -11.82 9.55
CA GLY A 12 22.90 -12.19 8.40
C GLY A 12 21.42 -12.38 8.72
N ARG A 13 20.99 -12.22 9.99
CA ARG A 13 19.61 -12.42 10.40
C ARG A 13 18.72 -11.25 10.04
N GLN A 14 17.49 -11.58 9.65
CA GLN A 14 16.42 -10.62 9.38
C GLN A 14 15.62 -10.40 10.65
N VAL A 15 15.29 -9.14 10.94
CA VAL A 15 14.58 -8.72 12.16
C VAL A 15 13.52 -7.68 11.81
N GLU A 16 12.34 -7.82 12.40
CA GLU A 16 11.25 -6.86 12.28
C GLU A 16 11.26 -5.96 13.51
N LEU A 17 11.38 -4.65 13.30
CA LEU A 17 11.52 -3.69 14.39
C LEU A 17 10.52 -2.55 14.27
N LEU A 18 9.96 -2.20 15.42
CA LEU A 18 8.99 -1.13 15.59
C LEU A 18 9.74 0.17 15.86
N VAL A 19 9.80 1.03 14.85
CA VAL A 19 10.59 2.27 14.92
C VAL A 19 9.69 3.39 15.41
N ARG A 20 9.97 3.89 16.63
CA ARG A 20 9.22 4.99 17.25
C ARG A 20 9.63 6.36 16.68
N SER A 21 10.89 6.50 16.30
CA SER A 21 11.50 7.72 15.74
C SER A 21 12.59 7.33 14.73
N GLU A 22 12.77 8.10 13.67
CA GLU A 22 13.73 7.80 12.60
C GLU A 22 15.19 7.80 13.09
N ASP A 23 15.50 8.56 14.15
CA ASP A 23 16.84 8.66 14.77
C ASP A 23 17.10 7.63 15.89
N ALA A 24 16.22 6.63 16.08
CA ALA A 24 16.46 5.63 17.11
C ALA A 24 17.72 4.81 16.79
N GLU A 25 18.63 4.64 17.75
CA GLU A 25 19.74 3.69 17.64
C GLU A 25 19.19 2.26 17.64
N ILE A 26 18.99 1.71 16.45
CA ILE A 26 18.52 0.34 16.27
C ILE A 26 19.74 -0.60 16.34
N ARG A 27 19.65 -1.63 17.19
CA ARG A 27 20.68 -2.67 17.31
C ARG A 27 20.08 -4.04 17.06
N CYS A 28 20.88 -4.94 16.50
CA CYS A 28 20.46 -6.30 16.27
C CYS A 28 20.21 -7.01 17.61
N PRO A 29 19.01 -7.57 17.86
CA PRO A 29 18.70 -8.26 19.12
C PRO A 29 19.49 -9.56 19.30
N TYR A 30 20.12 -10.09 18.25
CA TYR A 30 20.84 -11.35 18.29
C TYR A 30 22.35 -11.23 18.49
N CYS A 31 22.95 -10.14 18.03
CA CYS A 31 24.42 -9.95 18.10
C CYS A 31 24.83 -8.59 18.65
N GLY A 32 23.89 -7.66 18.87
CA GLY A 32 24.15 -6.32 19.38
C GLY A 32 24.76 -5.34 18.38
N SER A 33 25.02 -5.76 17.13
CA SER A 33 25.58 -4.89 16.10
C SER A 33 24.62 -3.75 15.71
N SER A 34 25.18 -2.57 15.40
CA SER A 34 24.49 -1.42 14.82
C SER A 34 24.41 -1.47 13.29
N SER A 35 25.07 -2.43 12.64
CA SER A 35 25.07 -2.62 11.19
C SER A 35 23.79 -3.30 10.72
N LEU A 36 22.71 -2.53 10.65
CA LEU A 36 21.39 -2.96 10.15
C LEU A 36 21.04 -2.24 8.85
N GLU A 37 20.68 -3.01 7.84
CA GLU A 37 20.20 -2.51 6.56
C GLU A 37 18.67 -2.56 6.54
N LYS A 38 17.99 -1.42 6.36
CA LYS A 38 16.52 -1.39 6.24
C LYS A 38 16.12 -2.09 4.94
N LEU A 39 15.36 -3.17 5.05
CA LEU A 39 14.72 -3.80 3.91
C LEU A 39 13.42 -3.05 3.61
N LEU A 40 13.37 -2.41 2.44
CA LEU A 40 12.14 -1.86 1.91
C LEU A 40 11.34 -3.00 1.32
N SER A 41 10.21 -3.33 1.94
CA SER A 41 9.25 -4.26 1.38
C SER A 41 8.73 -3.65 0.07
N VAL A 42 9.23 -4.14 -1.07
CA VAL A 42 8.69 -3.77 -2.38
C VAL A 42 7.25 -4.27 -2.39
N PRO A 43 6.23 -3.38 -2.50
CA PRO A 43 4.88 -3.87 -2.66
C PRO A 43 4.85 -4.71 -3.92
N TYR A 44 4.51 -5.98 -3.78
CA TYR A 44 4.28 -6.85 -4.93
C TYR A 44 3.09 -6.27 -5.70
N VAL A 45 3.38 -5.47 -6.71
CA VAL A 45 2.40 -5.06 -7.71
C VAL A 45 2.12 -6.33 -8.50
N MET A 46 1.11 -7.09 -8.07
CA MET A 46 0.61 -8.23 -8.83
C MET A 46 0.38 -7.74 -10.24
N GLY A 47 1.20 -8.24 -11.17
CA GLY A 47 1.30 -7.76 -12.54
C GLY A 47 -0.07 -7.41 -13.09
N GLY A 48 -0.26 -6.12 -13.39
CA GLY A 48 -1.44 -5.61 -14.06
C GLY A 48 -1.60 -6.37 -15.36
N ARG A 49 -2.52 -7.34 -15.35
CA ARG A 49 -3.12 -7.88 -16.56
C ARG A 49 -3.81 -6.67 -17.17
N ASP A 50 -3.22 -6.16 -18.24
CA ASP A 50 -3.80 -5.22 -19.19
C ASP A 50 -4.71 -4.18 -18.54
N MET A 51 -4.09 -3.07 -18.10
CA MET A 51 -4.81 -1.81 -18.00
C MET A 51 -5.16 -1.36 -19.42
N HIS A 52 -6.08 -2.07 -20.08
CA HIS A 52 -6.90 -1.47 -21.13
C HIS A 52 -7.44 -0.19 -20.51
N SER A 53 -6.97 0.93 -21.04
CA SER A 53 -7.48 2.28 -20.87
C SER A 53 -8.92 2.25 -20.36
N SER A 54 -9.10 2.28 -19.05
CA SER A 54 -10.41 2.45 -18.48
C SER A 54 -10.75 3.89 -18.77
N GLU A 55 -11.43 4.12 -19.90
CA GLU A 55 -12.30 5.28 -20.09
C GLU A 55 -12.98 5.50 -18.74
N TRP A 56 -12.67 6.63 -18.10
CA TRP A 56 -13.13 6.96 -16.76
C TRP A 56 -14.65 7.09 -16.81
N ARG A 57 -15.35 5.97 -16.60
CA ARG A 57 -16.80 5.93 -16.63
C ARG A 57 -17.34 6.29 -15.25
N THR A 58 -18.26 7.24 -15.20
CA THR A 58 -19.01 7.63 -13.99
C THR A 58 -19.94 6.50 -13.54
N CYS A 59 -20.53 6.55 -12.31
CA CYS A 59 -21.56 5.57 -11.89
C CYS A 59 -22.63 5.52 -12.98
N CYS A 60 -23.00 4.31 -13.40
CA CYS A 60 -23.88 4.02 -14.56
C CYS A 60 -23.21 3.89 -15.93
N GLY A 61 -21.89 4.03 -16.06
CA GLY A 61 -21.17 3.73 -17.30
C GLY A 61 -21.14 4.86 -18.34
N ARG A 62 -21.35 6.11 -17.92
CA ARG A 62 -21.32 7.30 -18.78
C ARG A 62 -19.95 7.98 -18.74
N ASP A 63 -19.65 8.80 -19.74
CA ASP A 63 -18.41 9.60 -19.79
C ASP A 63 -18.52 10.91 -18.98
N SER A 64 -19.74 11.44 -18.81
CA SER A 64 -20.00 12.67 -18.04
C SER A 64 -20.78 12.40 -16.74
N PRO A 65 -20.63 13.25 -15.70
CA PRO A 65 -21.47 13.21 -14.50
C PRO A 65 -22.95 13.47 -14.82
N CYS A 66 -23.86 12.85 -14.07
CA CYS A 66 -25.29 13.17 -14.11
C CYS A 66 -25.59 14.39 -13.23
N ASP A 67 -26.52 15.26 -13.64
CA ASP A 67 -27.01 16.37 -12.79
C ASP A 67 -27.68 15.89 -11.49
N ALA A 68 -28.35 14.73 -11.54
CA ALA A 68 -28.91 14.06 -10.38
C ALA A 68 -28.42 12.60 -10.35
N PRO A 69 -27.56 12.20 -9.40
CA PRO A 69 -27.13 10.81 -9.31
C PRO A 69 -28.30 9.91 -8.88
N PRO A 70 -28.46 8.70 -9.44
CA PRO A 70 -29.55 7.79 -9.06
C PRO A 70 -29.48 7.32 -7.60
N CYS A 71 -28.34 7.55 -6.96
CA CYS A 71 -28.13 7.35 -5.52
C CYS A 71 -28.88 8.37 -4.65
N SER A 72 -29.33 9.50 -5.24
CA SER A 72 -29.94 10.60 -4.49
C SER A 72 -31.43 10.42 -4.22
N SER A 73 -32.13 9.55 -4.94
CA SER A 73 -33.56 9.33 -4.75
C SER A 73 -33.87 8.11 -3.88
N ASP A 74 -33.24 6.96 -4.18
CA ASP A 74 -33.60 5.67 -3.57
C ASP A 74 -32.39 4.92 -2.97
N GLY A 75 -31.20 5.54 -2.97
CA GLY A 75 -29.98 4.95 -2.39
C GLY A 75 -29.40 3.75 -3.16
N ILE A 76 -29.94 3.40 -4.33
CA ILE A 76 -29.51 2.24 -5.12
C ILE A 76 -29.06 2.69 -6.53
N CYS A 77 -27.75 2.62 -6.84
CA CYS A 77 -27.23 2.87 -8.21
C CYS A 77 -27.60 1.66 -9.09
N ARG A 78 -28.51 1.84 -10.06
CA ARG A 78 -28.83 0.86 -11.11
C ARG A 78 -28.39 1.40 -12.47
N ARG A 79 -27.74 0.58 -13.29
CA ARG A 79 -27.52 0.90 -14.71
C ARG A 79 -28.89 0.80 -15.40
N GLY A 80 -29.46 1.94 -15.80
CA GLY A 80 -30.68 1.96 -16.61
C GLY A 80 -30.47 1.09 -17.86
N ARG A 81 -31.39 0.15 -18.10
CA ARG A 81 -31.36 -0.72 -19.26
C ARG A 81 -31.77 0.05 -20.51
#